data_AF-A0A961QYH4-F1
#
_entry.id   AF-A0A961QYH4-F1
#
_cell.length_a   1.000
_cell.length_b   1.000
_cell.length_c   1.000
_cell.angle_alpha   90.00
_cell.angle_beta   90.00
_cell.angle_gamma   90.00
#
_symmetry.space_group_name_H-M   'P 1'
#
loop_
_entity.id
_entity.type
_entity.pdbx_description
1 polymer ?
#
loop_
_entity_poly.entity_id
_entity_poly.type
_entity_poly.pdbx_seq_one_letter_code
_entity_poly.pdbx_strand_id
1 'polypeptide(L)' 'MPYTAPFLDDAGWCVMAKRGGFRRWLAALTLLVLAGVAVPYGVLAGRQDWSVAGFWVAFALAVVAVILRGIRGWRDV' A
#
# COMPACT_ATOMS: atom_id res chain seq x y z
N MET A 1 17.00 13.09 25.35
CA MET A 1 16.48 12.83 23.99
C MET A 1 15.90 14.14 23.47
N PRO A 2 16.38 14.73 22.37
CA PRO A 2 15.75 15.93 21.84
C PRO A 2 14.47 15.52 21.09
N TYR A 3 13.32 15.95 21.63
CA TYR A 3 12.02 15.90 20.99
C TYR A 3 12.01 16.90 19.85
N THR A 4 11.96 16.44 18.60
CA THR A 4 11.78 17.32 17.43
C THR A 4 10.36 17.89 17.48
N ALA A 5 10.24 19.19 17.80
CA ALA A 5 8.96 19.88 17.82
C ALA A 5 8.29 19.80 16.43
N PRO A 6 6.94 19.65 16.37
CA PRO A 6 6.23 19.71 15.10
C PRO A 6 6.43 21.08 14.44
N PHE A 7 6.65 21.10 13.13
CA PHE A 7 6.78 22.31 12.33
C PHE A 7 5.43 23.05 12.32
N LEU A 8 5.34 24.11 13.11
CA LEU A 8 4.23 25.06 13.11
C LEU A 8 4.41 25.99 11.91
N ASP A 9 3.35 26.24 11.13
CA ASP A 9 3.38 27.35 10.17
C ASP A 9 3.36 28.71 10.89
N ASP A 10 3.55 29.79 10.14
CA ASP A 10 3.54 31.17 10.65
C ASP A 10 2.22 31.54 11.37
N ALA A 11 1.17 30.72 11.21
CA ALA A 11 -0.14 30.86 11.84
C ALA A 11 -0.34 29.97 13.07
N GLY A 12 0.67 29.19 13.48
CA GLY A 12 0.63 28.34 14.68
C GLY A 12 -0.11 27.01 14.49
N TRP A 13 -0.38 26.59 13.26
CA TRP A 13 -1.01 25.30 12.97
C TRP A 13 0.03 24.23 12.67
N CYS A 14 -0.28 23.01 13.11
CA CYS A 14 0.55 21.84 12.85
C CYS A 14 0.42 21.47 11.35
N VAL A 15 1.45 21.75 10.55
CA VAL A 15 1.45 21.42 9.12
C VAL A 15 1.76 19.93 8.98
N MET A 16 0.73 19.12 8.74
CA MET A 16 0.97 17.76 8.22
C MET A 16 1.50 17.86 6.80
N ALA A 17 2.82 17.69 6.65
CA ALA A 17 3.47 17.62 5.35
C ALA A 17 2.69 16.68 4.42
N LYS A 18 2.15 17.21 3.31
CA LYS A 18 1.38 16.44 2.33
C LYS A 18 2.29 15.41 1.66
N ARG A 19 2.38 14.21 2.26
CA ARG A 19 3.01 13.03 1.68
C ARG A 19 2.12 12.45 0.57
N GLY A 20 1.98 13.16 -0.55
CA GLY A 20 1.13 12.74 -1.67
C GLY A 20 1.48 11.34 -2.21
N GLY A 21 2.76 10.97 -2.18
CA GLY A 21 3.22 9.61 -2.50
C GLY A 21 2.76 8.55 -1.50
N PHE A 22 2.76 8.88 -0.20
CA PHE A 22 2.33 7.96 0.86
C PHE A 22 0.84 7.61 0.75
N ARG A 23 -0.04 8.60 0.53
CA ARG A 23 -1.48 8.35 0.36
C ARG A 23 -1.78 7.43 -0.83
N ARG A 24 -1.08 7.61 -1.95
CA ARG A 24 -1.25 6.76 -3.14
C ARG A 24 -0.74 5.33 -2.89
N TRP A 25 0.41 5.20 -2.21
CA TRP A 25 0.94 3.89 -1.84
C TRP A 25 0.02 3.15 -0.86
N LEU A 26 -0.50 3.86 0.14
CA LEU A 26 -1.43 3.30 1.12
C LEU A 26 -2.74 2.86 0.45
N ALA A 27 -3.29 3.67 -0.47
CA ALA A 27 -4.47 3.28 -1.23
C ALA A 27 -4.22 2.03 -2.08
N ALA A 28 -3.04 1.90 -2.71
CA ALA A 28 -2.67 0.70 -3.44
C ALA A 28 -2.61 -0.54 -2.53
N LEU A 29 -2.05 -0.42 -1.32
CA LEU A 29 -2.07 -1.49 -0.33
C LEU A 29 -3.48 -1.88 0.10
N THR A 30 -4.34 -0.90 0.40
CA THR A 30 -5.73 -1.18 0.76
C THR A 30 -6.44 -1.96 -0.33
N LEU A 31 -6.29 -1.56 -1.60
CA LEU A 31 -6.87 -2.29 -2.72
C LEU A 31 -6.29 -3.70 -2.85
N LEU A 32 -5.00 -3.88 -2.60
CA LEU A 32 -4.35 -5.19 -2.62
C LEU A 32 -4.93 -6.12 -1.54
N VAL A 33 -5.08 -5.62 -0.32
CA VAL A 33 -5.68 -6.38 0.79
C VAL A 33 -7.12 -6.78 0.46
N LEU A 34 -7.92 -5.83 -0.05
CA LEU A 34 -9.29 -6.12 -0.46
C LEU A 34 -9.35 -7.16 -1.58
N ALA A 35 -8.48 -7.07 -2.58
CA ALA A 35 -8.40 -8.03 -3.67
C ALA A 35 -7.99 -9.44 -3.17
N GLY A 36 -7.03 -9.52 -2.25
CA GLY A 36 -6.57 -10.78 -1.67
C GLY A 36 -7.65 -11.54 -0.89
N VAL A 37 -8.69 -10.85 -0.41
CA VAL A 37 -9.84 -11.48 0.26
C VAL A 37 -10.99 -11.68 -0.72
N ALA A 38 -11.40 -10.64 -1.43
CA ALA A 38 -12.62 -10.67 -2.26
C ALA A 38 -12.48 -11.59 -3.48
N VAL A 39 -11.30 -11.66 -4.10
CA VAL A 39 -11.12 -12.42 -5.35
C VAL A 39 -11.12 -13.94 -5.10
N PRO A 40 -10.27 -14.51 -4.23
CA PRO A 40 -10.22 -15.96 -4.05
C PRO A 40 -11.46 -16.51 -3.34
N TYR A 41 -12.02 -15.77 -2.38
CA TYR A 41 -13.18 -16.22 -1.60
C TYR A 41 -14.53 -15.76 -2.18
N GLY A 42 -14.52 -14.95 -3.24
CA GLY A 42 -15.72 -14.50 -3.95
C GLY A 42 -15.72 -14.98 -5.40
N VAL A 43 -14.98 -14.29 -6.28
CA VAL A 43 -15.02 -14.53 -7.74
C VAL A 43 -14.49 -15.91 -8.11
N LEU A 44 -13.43 -16.36 -7.42
CA LEU A 44 -12.83 -17.68 -7.62
C LEU A 44 -13.37 -18.73 -6.63
N ALA A 45 -14.41 -18.39 -5.86
CA ALA A 45 -14.98 -19.31 -4.88
C ALA A 45 -15.45 -20.60 -5.55
N GLY A 46 -15.08 -21.74 -4.96
CA GLY A 46 -15.45 -23.07 -5.46
C GLY A 46 -14.69 -23.53 -6.71
N ARG A 47 -13.75 -22.73 -7.25
CA ARG A 47 -12.90 -23.17 -8.36
C ARG A 47 -11.67 -23.91 -7.83
N GLN A 48 -11.27 -24.99 -8.51
CA GLN A 48 -10.07 -25.79 -8.20
C GLN A 48 -9.17 -25.98 -9.44
N ASP A 49 -9.30 -25.10 -10.43
CA ASP A 49 -8.50 -25.09 -11.64
C ASP A 49 -7.25 -24.21 -11.50
N TRP A 50 -6.40 -24.24 -12.53
CA TRP A 50 -5.16 -23.45 -12.59
C TRP A 50 -5.37 -21.94 -12.43
N SER A 51 -6.60 -21.44 -12.61
CA SER A 51 -6.98 -20.04 -12.36
C SER A 51 -6.66 -19.59 -10.93
N VAL A 52 -6.84 -20.46 -9.93
CA VAL A 52 -6.54 -20.16 -8.52
C VAL A 52 -5.04 -20.02 -8.30
N ALA A 53 -4.25 -20.96 -8.83
CA ALA A 53 -2.79 -20.89 -8.75
C ALA A 53 -2.25 -19.65 -9.48
N GLY A 54 -2.77 -19.36 -10.68
CA GLY A 54 -2.41 -18.18 -11.47
C GLY A 54 -2.71 -16.88 -10.73
N PHE A 55 -3.87 -16.78 -10.06
CA PHE A 55 -4.20 -15.62 -9.23
C PHE A 55 -3.18 -15.41 -8.11
N TRP A 56 -2.83 -16.47 -7.36
CA TRP A 56 -1.88 -16.33 -6.25
C TRP A 56 -0.48 -15.92 -6.71
N VAL A 57 -0.01 -16.44 -7.85
CA VAL A 57 1.27 -16.03 -8.44
C VAL A 57 1.24 -14.56 -8.86
N ALA A 58 0.20 -14.15 -9.61
CA ALA A 58 0.05 -12.76 -10.04
C ALA A 58 -0.10 -11.80 -8.85
N PHE A 59 -0.86 -12.20 -7.83
CA PHE A 59 -1.06 -11.43 -6.61
C PHE A 59 0.24 -11.26 -5.83
N ALA A 60 1.03 -12.32 -5.65
CA ALA A 60 2.33 -12.25 -5.00
C ALA A 60 3.28 -11.28 -5.74
N LEU A 61 3.32 -11.33 -7.08
CA LEU A 61 4.10 -10.39 -7.89
C LEU A 61 3.64 -8.93 -7.70
N ALA A 62 2.33 -8.70 -7.63
CA ALA A 62 1.78 -7.37 -7.38
C ALA A 62 2.18 -6.85 -5.98
N VAL A 63 2.14 -7.70 -4.95
CA VAL A 63 2.59 -7.38 -3.59
C VAL A 63 4.06 -6.96 -3.60
N VAL A 64 4.93 -7.76 -4.21
CA VAL A 64 6.37 -7.45 -4.33
C VAL A 64 6.58 -6.11 -5.03
N ALA A 65 5.88 -5.84 -6.13
CA ALA A 65 5.99 -4.58 -6.85
C ALA A 65 5.60 -3.36 -5.98
N VAL A 66 4.52 -3.47 -5.20
CA VAL A 66 4.08 -2.41 -4.27
C VAL A 66 5.09 -2.20 -3.15
N ILE A 67 5.69 -3.27 -2.62
CA ILE A 67 6.75 -3.20 -1.60
C ILE A 67 7.98 -2.49 -2.16
N LEU A 68 8.50 -2.91 -3.32
CA LEU A 68 9.68 -2.30 -3.95
C LEU A 68 9.46 -0.81 -4.24
N ARG A 69 8.25 -0.44 -4.67
CA ARG A 69 7.87 0.96 -4.90
C ARG A 69 7.79 1.76 -3.59
N GLY A 70 7.31 1.13 -2.52
CA GLY A 70 7.35 1.70 -1.16
C GLY A 70 8.78 1.97 -0.71
N ILE A 71 9.66 0.97 -0.79
CA ILE A 71 11.06 1.08 -0.38
C ILE A 71 11.78 2.21 -1.14
N ARG A 72 11.60 2.31 -2.47
CA ARG A 72 12.19 3.40 -3.26
C ARG A 72 11.67 4.77 -2.85
N GLY A 73 10.35 4.92 -2.69
CA GLY A 73 9.73 6.19 -2.29
C GLY A 73 10.10 6.67 -0.88
N TRP A 74 10.69 5.81 -0.05
CA TRP A 74 11.17 6.16 1.29
C TRP A 74 12.68 6.43 1.32
N ARG A 75 13.40 6.09 0.24
CA ARG A 75 14.84 6.35 0.12
C ARG A 75 15.16 7.71 -0.52
N ASP A 76 14.17 8.29 -1.19
CA ASP A 76 14.26 9.60 -1.86
C ASP A 76 13.76 10.76 -0.96
N VAL A 77 13.56 10.53 0.35
CA VAL A 77 13.14 11.52 1.35
C VAL A 77 14.18 11.69 2.45
#